data_AF-A0A661EED4-F1
#
_entry.id   AF-A0A661EED4-F1
#
_cell.length_a   1.000
_cell.length_b   1.000
_cell.length_c   1.000
_cell.angle_alpha   90.00
_cell.angle_beta   90.00
_cell.angle_gamma   90.00
#
_symmetry.space_group_name_H-M   'P 1'
#
loop_
_entity.id
_entity.type
_entity.pdbx_description
1 polymer ?
#
loop_
_entity_poly.entity_id
_entity_poly.type
_entity_poly.pdbx_seq_one_letter_code
_entity_poly.pdbx_strand_id
1 'polypeptide(L)' 'MRLSNLEKESAKKTFFEIFKNGEIYLFGSRTDDNKKGGDIDLFVVPQIASDAEHRLKAEYTDNLQEITTAD' A
#
# COMPACT_ATOMS: atom_id res chain seq x y z
N MET A 1 -12.40 0.86 9.52
CA MET A 1 -11.36 0.26 8.65
C MET A 1 -10.47 -0.68 9.48
N ARG A 2 -10.33 -1.93 9.04
CA ARG A 2 -9.63 -3.01 9.77
C ARG A 2 -8.13 -3.09 9.46
N LEU A 3 -7.43 -1.96 9.64
CA LEU A 3 -5.97 -1.88 9.63
C LEU A 3 -5.48 -1.26 10.93
N SER A 4 -4.43 -1.85 11.50
CA SER A 4 -3.64 -1.28 12.58
C SER A 4 -2.97 0.03 12.14
N ASN A 5 -2.53 0.81 13.11
CA ASN A 5 -1.78 2.03 12.83
C ASN A 5 -0.42 1.69 12.18
N LEU A 6 0.21 0.59 12.58
CA LEU A 6 1.47 0.15 11.99
C LEU A 6 1.30 -0.15 10.49
N GLU A 7 0.30 -0.95 10.10
CA GLU A 7 0.05 -1.28 8.69
C GLU A 7 -0.24 -0.02 7.85
N LYS A 8 -1.02 0.93 8.40
CA LYS A 8 -1.31 2.20 7.72
C LYS A 8 -0.05 3.02 7.50
N GLU A 9 0.77 3.19 8.54
CA GLU A 9 1.97 4.01 8.47
C GLU A 9 3.04 3.35 7.59
N SER A 10 3.19 2.03 7.68
CA SER A 10 4.05 1.25 6.78
C SER A 10 3.64 1.43 5.32
N ALA A 11 2.36 1.20 4.98
CA ALA A 11 1.90 1.30 3.60
C ALA A 11 2.09 2.71 3.02
N LYS A 12 1.82 3.76 3.82
CA LYS A 12 2.05 5.16 3.42
C LYS A 12 3.55 5.46 3.27
N LYS A 13 4.38 5.06 4.24
CA LYS A 13 5.81 5.32 4.23
C LYS A 13 6.44 4.72 2.97
N THR A 14 6.21 3.45 2.71
CA THR A 14 6.71 2.76 1.50
C THR A 14 6.21 3.45 0.23
N PHE A 15 4.96 3.92 0.22
CA PHE A 15 4.38 4.59 -0.94
C PHE A 15 5.12 5.89 -1.25
N PHE A 16 5.32 6.74 -0.23
CA PHE A 16 6.02 8.01 -0.41
C PHE A 16 7.53 7.85 -0.59
N GLU A 17 8.14 6.79 -0.07
CA GLU A 17 9.55 6.46 -0.32
C GLU A 17 9.78 6.11 -1.80
N ILE A 18 8.87 5.38 -2.44
CA ILE A 18 9.01 4.90 -3.82
C ILE A 18 8.48 5.91 -4.83
N PHE A 19 7.24 6.38 -4.66
CA PHE A 19 6.56 7.21 -5.65
C PHE A 19 6.74 8.72 -5.43
N LYS A 20 7.20 9.13 -4.23
CA LYS A 20 7.38 10.53 -3.79
C LYS A 20 6.09 11.34 -3.65
N ASN A 21 5.11 11.15 -4.53
CA ASN A 21 3.83 11.85 -4.51
C ASN A 21 2.71 11.02 -5.16
N GLY A 22 1.47 11.30 -4.80
CA GLY A 22 0.28 10.64 -5.30
C GLY A 22 -0.70 10.26 -4.20
N GLU A 23 -1.63 9.38 -4.53
CA GLU A 23 -2.72 8.96 -3.66
C GLU A 23 -2.70 7.45 -3.44
N ILE A 24 -3.10 7.02 -2.26
CA ILE A 24 -3.21 5.62 -1.87
C ILE A 24 -4.55 5.39 -1.17
N TYR A 25 -5.27 4.37 -1.61
CA TYR A 25 -6.62 4.07 -1.16
C TYR A 25 -6.71 2.65 -0.66
N LEU A 26 -7.36 2.48 0.50
CA LEU A 26 -7.82 1.18 0.94
C LEU A 26 -9.12 0.85 0.23
N PHE A 27 -9.20 -0.34 -0.36
CA PHE A 27 -10.46 -0.87 -0.88
C PHE A 27 -10.66 -2.33 -0.42
N GLY A 28 -11.66 -2.99 -1.01
CA GLY A 28 -11.88 -4.41 -0.75
C GLY A 28 -12.37 -4.71 0.66
N SER A 29 -12.04 -5.92 1.13
CA SER A 29 -12.72 -6.52 2.29
C SER A 29 -12.45 -5.82 3.62
N ARG A 30 -11.34 -5.08 3.73
CA ARG A 30 -10.85 -4.43 4.95
C ARG A 30 -11.45 -3.05 5.23
N THR A 31 -12.30 -2.55 4.32
CA THR A 31 -13.04 -1.29 4.50
C THR A 31 -14.21 -1.44 5.49
N ASP A 32 -14.80 -2.64 5.57
CA ASP A 32 -15.92 -2.97 6.47
C ASP A 32 -15.42 -3.58 7.78
N ASP A 33 -15.72 -2.93 8.91
CA ASP A 33 -15.30 -3.36 10.25
C ASP A 33 -16.03 -4.59 10.77
N ASN A 34 -17.17 -4.95 10.18
CA ASN A 34 -17.95 -6.11 10.62
C ASN A 34 -17.48 -7.44 10.00
N LYS A 35 -16.60 -7.39 8.99
CA LYS A 35 -16.04 -8.58 8.34
C LYS A 35 -14.84 -9.14 9.11
N LYS A 36 -14.58 -10.45 8.94
CA LYS A 36 -13.44 -11.15 9.54
C LYS A 36 -12.46 -11.60 8.46
N GLY A 37 -11.16 -11.60 8.78
CA GLY A 37 -10.10 -12.03 7.86
C GLY A 37 -10.00 -11.16 6.60
N GLY A 38 -9.36 -11.73 5.57
CA GLY A 38 -9.16 -11.11 4.25
C GLY A 38 -7.83 -10.35 4.14
N ASP A 39 -7.36 -10.22 2.90
CA ASP A 39 -6.14 -9.51 2.56
C ASP A 39 -6.35 -7.98 2.59
N ILE A 40 -5.26 -7.23 2.54
CA ILE A 40 -5.29 -5.77 2.46
C ILE A 40 -5.19 -5.37 0.98
N ASP A 41 -6.32 -4.92 0.42
CA ASP A 41 -6.38 -4.46 -0.96
C ASP A 41 -6.09 -2.94 -1.04
N LEU A 42 -5.01 -2.57 -1.72
CA LEU A 42 -4.58 -1.16 -1.88
C LEU A 42 -4.60 -0.74 -3.35
N PHE A 43 -5.20 0.41 -3.64
CA PHE A 43 -5.17 1.03 -4.94
C PHE A 43 -4.25 2.25 -4.89
N VAL A 44 -3.25 2.28 -5.76
CA VAL A 44 -2.20 3.30 -5.78
C VAL A 44 -2.29 4.14 -7.05
N VAL A 45 -2.32 5.45 -6.88
CA VAL A 45 -2.35 6.45 -7.96
C VAL A 45 -1.13 7.35 -7.80
N PRO A 46 0.05 6.89 -8.24
CA PRO A 46 1.26 7.66 -8.09
C PRO A 46 1.28 8.82 -9.09
N GLN A 47 1.67 10.02 -8.65
CA GLN A 47 1.73 11.21 -9.49
C GLN A 47 3.13 11.34 -10.11
N ILE A 48 3.46 10.39 -10.99
CA ILE A 48 4.78 10.27 -11.61
C ILE A 48 4.76 10.85 -13.01
N ALA A 49 5.80 11.61 -13.38
CA ALA A 49 5.90 12.27 -14.68
C ALA A 49 6.60 11.41 -15.77
N SER A 50 6.77 10.09 -15.58
CA SER A 50 7.63 9.26 -16.47
C SER A 50 7.14 7.82 -16.69
N ASP A 51 7.66 7.21 -17.77
CA ASP A 51 7.44 5.81 -18.18
C ASP A 51 7.90 4.76 -17.13
N ALA A 52 8.47 5.19 -16.00
CA ALA A 52 8.95 4.33 -14.93
C ALA A 52 7.83 3.74 -14.05
N GLU A 53 6.57 4.10 -14.29
CA GLU A 53 5.43 3.75 -13.45
C GLU A 53 5.33 2.24 -13.18
N HIS A 54 5.48 1.39 -14.21
CA HIS A 54 5.41 -0.06 -14.02
C HIS A 54 6.52 -0.60 -13.11
N ARG A 55 7.75 -0.09 -13.23
CA ARG A 55 8.88 -0.53 -12.39
C ARG A 55 8.65 -0.14 -10.93
N LEU A 56 8.19 1.09 -10.70
CA LEU A 56 7.94 1.58 -9.34
C LEU A 56 6.75 0.87 -8.68
N LYS A 57 5.73 0.48 -9.45
CA LYS A 57 4.62 -0.38 -8.95
C LYS A 57 5.10 -1.76 -8.52
N ALA A 58 6.02 -2.37 -9.28
CA ALA A 58 6.62 -3.65 -8.90
C ALA A 58 7.44 -3.50 -7.61
N GLU A 59 8.33 -2.52 -7.55
CA GLU A 59 9.15 -2.23 -6.36
C GLU A 59 8.29 -1.95 -5.11
N TYR A 60 7.18 -1.24 -5.26
CA TYR A 60 6.24 -1.00 -4.16
C TYR A 60 5.63 -2.30 -3.63
N THR A 61 5.27 -3.22 -4.52
CA THR A 61 4.66 -4.49 -4.15
C THR A 61 5.67 -5.36 -3.39
N ASP A 62 6.92 -5.42 -3.83
CA ASP A 62 7.97 -6.20 -3.20
C ASP A 62 8.30 -5.67 -1.78
N ASN A 63 8.43 -4.36 -1.63
CA ASN A 63 8.72 -3.74 -0.33
C ASN A 63 7.58 -3.87 0.68
N LEU A 64 6.32 -3.94 0.23
CA LEU A 64 5.20 -4.21 1.14
C LEU A 64 5.28 -5.63 1.73
N GLN A 65 5.78 -6.62 0.98
CA GLN A 65 5.94 -7.98 1.48
C GLN A 65 7.00 -8.06 2.58
N GLU A 66 8.14 -7.37 2.38
CA GLU A 66 9.22 -7.35 3.38
C GLU A 66 8.77 -6.79 4.73
N ILE A 67 7.92 -5.76 4.73
CA ILE A 67 7.39 -5.14 5.97
C ILE A 67 6.44 -6.08 6.72
N THR A 68 5.73 -6.97 6.01
CA THR A 68 4.85 -7.96 6.64
C THR A 68 5.58 -9.21 7.16
N THR A 69 6.85 -9.37 6.80
CA THR A 69 7.70 -10.52 7.22
C THR A 69 8.73 -10.17 8.27
N ALA A 70 8.82 -8.89 8.67
CA ALA A 70 9.73 -8.42 9.71
C ALA A 70 9.11 -8.61 11.11
N ASP A 71 8.86 -9.87 11.49
CA ASP A 71 8.63 -10.34 12.87
C ASP A 71 9.26 -11.74 13.03
#